data_AF-A0A349DLX3-F1
#
_entry.id   AF-A0A349DLX3-F1
#
_cell.length_a   1.000
_cell.length_b   1.000
_cell.length_c   1.000
_cell.angle_alpha   90.00
_cell.angle_beta   90.00
_cell.angle_gamma   90.00
#
_symmetry.space_group_name_H-M   'P 1'
#
loop_
_entity.id
_entity.type
_entity.pdbx_description
1 polymer ?
#
loop_
_entity_poly.entity_id
_entity_poly.type
_entity_poly.pdbx_seq_one_letter_code
_entity_poly.pdbx_strand_id
1 'polypeptide(L)'
;MPGMNITEQTKQYALRCHRETHHLYDAQPYEIHLQMVVAAAERFIHLIPEAARQEVIAGCWVHDCIEDCRQTYNDVKKATSEAVAELAYALTNEKGRSRQERANDKYYADMKATPYAVFIKYCDRIANVTYAKQKGSRMFGVYQAEVDDFITKIHQSPYDEMAAYLRSLFEK
;
A
#
# COMPACT_ATOMS: atom_id res chain seq x y z
N MET A 1 32.09 1.77 0.54
CA MET A 1 30.83 2.00 1.27
C MET A 1 29.97 0.77 1.05
N PRO A 2 29.62 -0.02 2.08
CA PRO A 2 28.66 -1.11 1.91
C PRO A 2 27.36 -0.45 1.40
N GLY A 3 26.88 -0.85 0.22
CA GLY A 3 25.72 -0.23 -0.41
C GLY A 3 24.53 -0.28 0.53
N MET A 4 23.90 0.86 0.79
CA MET A 4 22.64 0.89 1.54
C MET A 4 21.67 -0.07 0.86
N ASN A 5 21.04 -0.94 1.64
CA ASN A 5 19.93 -1.76 1.19
C ASN A 5 18.85 -0.83 0.60
N ILE A 6 18.41 -1.09 -0.64
CA ILE A 6 17.41 -0.30 -1.36
C ILE A 6 16.18 0.00 -0.50
N THR A 7 15.80 -0.93 0.38
CA THR A 7 14.68 -0.78 1.30
C THR A 7 14.92 0.33 2.33
N GLU A 8 16.12 0.46 2.91
CA GLU A 8 16.40 1.48 3.93
C GLU A 8 16.43 2.87 3.29
N GLN A 9 17.05 3.01 2.12
CA GLN A 9 17.02 4.27 1.36
C GLN A 9 15.58 4.68 1.02
N THR A 10 14.77 3.72 0.55
CA THR A 10 13.38 3.95 0.18
C THR A 10 12.53 4.34 1.39
N LYS A 11 12.74 3.68 2.53
CA LYS A 11 12.10 4.02 3.80
C LYS A 11 12.42 5.47 4.19
N GLN A 12 13.69 5.86 4.23
CA GLN A 12 14.08 7.23 4.62
C GLN A 12 13.49 8.27 3.67
N TYR A 13 13.45 7.97 2.37
CA TYR A 13 12.79 8.81 1.37
C TYR A 13 11.30 8.99 1.67
N ALA A 14 10.55 7.92 1.85
CA ALA A 14 9.11 7.96 2.13
C ALA A 14 8.80 8.71 3.44
N LEU A 15 9.53 8.41 4.52
CA LEU A 15 9.34 9.08 5.82
C LEU A 15 9.56 10.59 5.71
N ARG A 16 10.57 11.01 4.94
CA ARG A 16 10.83 12.43 4.69
C ARG A 16 9.69 13.07 3.90
N CYS A 17 9.24 12.43 2.81
CA CYS A 17 8.12 12.91 1.98
C CYS A 17 6.84 13.17 2.80
N HIS A 18 6.42 12.21 3.63
CA HIS A 18 5.21 12.37 4.45
C HIS A 18 5.37 13.41 5.57
N ARG A 19 6.58 13.56 6.15
CA ARG A 19 6.87 14.59 7.16
C ARG A 19 6.83 16.00 6.54
N GLU A 20 7.43 16.18 5.37
CA GLU A 20 7.49 17.47 4.66
C GLU A 20 6.11 17.96 4.18
N THR A 21 5.17 17.05 3.88
CA THR A 21 3.79 17.41 3.54
C THR A 21 2.85 17.48 4.73
N HIS A 22 3.34 17.25 5.95
CA HIS A 22 2.53 17.13 7.17
C HIS A 22 1.36 16.14 6.99
N HIS A 23 1.57 15.08 6.21
CA HIS A 23 0.58 14.04 6.03
C HIS A 23 0.46 13.25 7.35
N LEU A 24 -0.75 13.18 7.90
CA LEU A 24 -1.06 12.48 9.15
C LEU A 24 -1.97 11.29 8.87
N TYR A 25 -1.85 10.28 9.73
CA TYR A 25 -2.74 9.13 9.78
C TYR A 25 -3.67 9.29 10.99
N ASP A 26 -4.87 9.80 10.73
CA ASP A 26 -5.71 10.48 11.73
C ASP A 26 -4.92 11.60 12.45
N ALA A 27 -4.61 11.42 13.74
CA ALA A 27 -3.84 12.36 14.54
C ALA A 27 -2.38 11.88 14.78
N GLN A 28 -1.94 10.83 14.10
CA GLN A 28 -0.61 10.24 14.25
C GLN A 28 0.29 10.57 13.05
N PRO A 29 1.62 10.53 13.21
CA PRO A 29 2.53 10.57 12.07
C PRO A 29 2.22 9.45 11.07
N TYR A 30 2.22 9.76 9.76
CA TYR A 30 1.91 8.76 8.73
C TYR A 30 2.87 7.57 8.69
N GLU A 31 4.05 7.72 9.28
CA GLU A 31 5.01 6.64 9.53
C GLU A 31 4.37 5.40 10.19
N ILE A 32 3.37 5.58 11.05
CA ILE A 32 2.65 4.46 11.68
C ILE A 32 1.94 3.61 10.63
N HIS A 33 1.25 4.23 9.67
CA HIS A 33 0.60 3.51 8.56
C HIS A 33 1.64 2.75 7.73
N LEU A 34 2.72 3.41 7.31
CA LEU A 34 3.76 2.77 6.49
C LEU A 34 4.39 1.56 7.20
N GLN A 35 4.66 1.66 8.51
CA GLN A 35 5.14 0.53 9.30
C GLN A 35 4.13 -0.62 9.36
N MET A 36 2.84 -0.32 9.49
CA MET A 36 1.79 -1.34 9.47
C MET A 36 1.64 -2.03 8.11
N VAL A 37 1.79 -1.30 7.01
CA VAL A 37 1.80 -1.87 5.65
C VAL A 37 2.99 -2.81 5.47
N VAL A 38 4.18 -2.40 5.92
CA VAL A 38 5.39 -3.25 5.84
C VAL A 38 5.27 -4.48 6.74
N ALA A 39 4.73 -4.35 7.95
CA ALA A 39 4.47 -5.51 8.82
C ALA A 39 3.48 -6.50 8.18
N ALA A 40 2.46 -5.99 7.47
CA ALA A 40 1.56 -6.83 6.68
C ALA A 40 2.30 -7.51 5.52
N ALA A 41 3.18 -6.79 4.82
CA ALA A 41 3.99 -7.37 3.75
C ALA A 41 4.92 -8.47 4.27
N GLU A 42 5.62 -8.25 5.37
CA GLU A 42 6.51 -9.24 6.01
C GLU A 42 5.76 -10.52 6.39
N ARG A 43 4.51 -10.40 6.86
CA ARG A 43 3.66 -11.56 7.18
C ARG A 43 3.37 -12.46 5.99
N PHE A 44 3.24 -11.88 4.80
CA PHE A 44 2.86 -12.59 3.57
C PHE A 44 3.99 -12.66 2.54
N ILE A 45 5.22 -12.30 2.91
CA ILE A 45 6.34 -12.17 1.97
C ILE A 45 6.74 -13.51 1.34
N HIS A 46 6.31 -14.63 1.93
CA HIS A 46 6.47 -15.97 1.34
C HIS A 46 5.71 -16.15 0.02
N LEU A 47 4.66 -15.33 -0.22
CA LEU A 47 3.92 -15.30 -1.49
C LEU A 47 4.70 -14.59 -2.61
N ILE A 48 5.78 -13.90 -2.27
CA ILE A 48 6.60 -13.14 -3.21
C ILE A 48 7.92 -13.90 -3.49
N PRO A 49 8.30 -14.08 -4.77
CA PRO A 49 9.59 -14.65 -5.14
C PRO A 49 10.74 -13.89 -4.49
N GLU A 50 11.75 -14.61 -3.99
CA GLU A 50 12.85 -14.00 -3.22
C GLU A 50 13.53 -12.83 -3.95
N ALA A 51 13.72 -12.95 -5.27
CA ALA A 51 14.30 -11.92 -6.12
C ALA A 51 13.50 -10.60 -6.16
N ALA A 52 12.20 -10.63 -5.90
CA ALA A 52 11.32 -9.45 -5.92
C ALA A 52 11.05 -8.85 -4.53
N ARG A 53 11.40 -9.55 -3.44
CA ARG A 53 10.99 -9.15 -2.07
C ARG A 53 11.48 -7.76 -1.69
N GLN A 54 12.72 -7.40 -2.04
CA GLN A 54 13.27 -6.09 -1.71
C GLN A 54 12.51 -4.96 -2.40
N GLU A 55 12.15 -5.13 -3.67
CA GLU A 55 11.40 -4.14 -4.45
C GLU A 55 9.95 -4.03 -3.96
N VAL A 56 9.32 -5.15 -3.60
CA VAL A 56 7.96 -5.15 -3.05
C VAL A 56 7.91 -4.44 -1.70
N ILE A 57 8.85 -4.73 -0.79
CA ILE A 57 8.93 -4.04 0.51
C ILE A 57 9.24 -2.55 0.31
N ALA A 58 10.10 -2.20 -0.65
CA ALA A 58 10.34 -0.81 -1.02
C ALA A 58 9.06 -0.13 -1.55
N GLY A 59 8.29 -0.83 -2.41
CA GLY A 59 6.99 -0.37 -2.90
C GLY A 59 5.98 -0.09 -1.77
N CYS A 60 5.95 -0.91 -0.71
CA CYS A 60 5.12 -0.67 0.47
C CYS A 60 5.45 0.68 1.14
N TRP A 61 6.71 1.10 1.16
CA TRP A 61 7.08 2.39 1.75
C TRP A 61 6.61 3.58 0.91
N VAL A 62 6.57 3.46 -0.42
CA VAL A 62 6.30 4.60 -1.32
C VAL A 62 4.90 4.62 -1.94
N HIS A 63 4.04 3.65 -1.62
CA HIS A 63 2.74 3.48 -2.29
C HIS A 63 1.87 4.74 -2.31
N ASP A 64 1.95 5.58 -1.28
CA ASP A 64 1.18 6.85 -1.17
C ASP A 64 2.01 8.10 -1.49
N CYS A 65 3.29 7.97 -1.84
CA CYS A 65 4.16 9.15 -2.05
C CYS A 65 3.71 10.01 -3.23
N ILE A 66 3.25 9.39 -4.32
CA ILE A 66 2.76 10.11 -5.49
C ILE A 66 1.38 10.73 -5.22
N GLU A 67 0.50 9.99 -4.52
CA GLU A 67 -0.85 10.45 -4.18
C GLU A 67 -0.83 11.63 -3.19
N ASP A 68 -0.05 11.51 -2.11
CA ASP A 68 -0.19 12.39 -0.93
C ASP A 68 1.04 13.24 -0.60
N CYS A 69 2.19 12.98 -1.23
CA CYS A 69 3.45 13.64 -0.88
C CYS A 69 4.01 14.57 -1.95
N ARG A 70 3.20 14.98 -2.94
CA ARG A 70 3.62 15.85 -4.05
C ARG A 70 4.82 15.28 -4.84
N GLN A 71 5.03 13.97 -4.81
CA GLN A 71 6.09 13.33 -5.58
C GLN A 71 5.55 12.97 -6.97
N THR A 72 6.41 13.03 -7.98
CA THR A 72 6.13 12.47 -9.30
C THR A 72 6.70 11.06 -9.42
N TYR A 73 6.27 10.31 -10.44
CA TYR A 73 6.89 9.05 -10.83
C TYR A 73 8.42 9.16 -10.94
N ASN A 74 8.90 10.24 -11.58
CA ASN A 74 10.33 10.46 -11.79
C ASN A 74 11.09 10.75 -10.50
N ASP A 75 10.45 11.41 -9.52
CA ASP A 75 11.06 11.65 -8.20
C ASP A 75 11.25 10.32 -7.46
N VAL A 76 10.22 9.47 -7.43
CA VAL A 76 10.28 8.13 -6.82
C VAL A 76 11.33 7.28 -7.53
N LYS A 77 11.31 7.22 -8.87
CA LYS A 77 12.28 6.46 -9.68
C LYS A 77 13.72 6.88 -9.39
N LYS A 78 13.98 8.18 -9.30
CA LYS A 78 15.31 8.73 -9.00
C LYS A 78 15.76 8.41 -7.57
N ALA A 79 14.83 8.43 -6.61
CA ALA A 79 15.14 8.15 -5.21
C ALA A 79 15.26 6.64 -4.90
N THR A 80 14.70 5.78 -5.76
CA THR A 80 14.56 4.34 -5.51
C THR A 80 15.03 3.54 -6.74
N SER A 81 14.11 2.95 -7.51
CA SER A 81 14.33 2.28 -8.79
C SER A 81 13.09 2.42 -9.68
N GLU A 82 13.21 2.02 -10.94
CA GLU A 82 12.07 1.98 -11.86
C GLU A 82 10.96 1.03 -11.38
N ALA A 83 11.33 -0.19 -10.95
CA ALA A 83 10.37 -1.17 -10.44
C ALA A 83 9.56 -0.64 -9.25
N VAL A 84 10.20 0.08 -8.33
CA VAL A 84 9.53 0.69 -7.17
C VAL A 84 8.63 1.86 -7.58
N ALA A 85 9.03 2.64 -8.59
CA ALA A 85 8.20 3.72 -9.12
C ALA A 85 6.95 3.20 -9.86
N GLU A 86 7.07 2.10 -10.61
CA GLU A 86 5.91 1.43 -11.24
C GLU A 86 4.90 0.97 -10.19
N LEU A 87 5.36 0.36 -9.09
CA LEU A 87 4.50 -0.04 -7.98
C LEU A 87 3.78 1.17 -7.35
N ALA A 88 4.50 2.25 -7.06
CA ALA A 88 3.91 3.47 -6.48
C ALA A 88 2.87 4.10 -7.42
N TYR A 89 3.18 4.14 -8.71
CA TYR A 89 2.30 4.70 -9.72
C TYR A 89 1.02 3.90 -9.90
N ALA A 90 1.12 2.57 -10.00
CA ALA A 90 -0.02 1.67 -10.12
C ALA A 90 -0.96 1.70 -8.89
N LEU A 91 -0.46 2.16 -7.74
CA LEU A 91 -1.21 2.26 -6.50
C LEU A 91 -1.78 3.66 -6.23
N THR A 92 -1.41 4.64 -7.04
CA THR A 92 -1.94 6.00 -6.98
C THR A 92 -3.31 6.06 -7.64
N ASN A 93 -4.31 6.55 -6.91
CA ASN A 93 -5.66 6.69 -7.44
C ASN A 93 -5.76 7.76 -8.54
N GLU A 94 -6.79 7.62 -9.37
CA GLU A 94 -7.16 8.63 -10.36
C GLU A 94 -7.75 9.88 -9.68
N LYS A 95 -7.80 11.00 -10.41
CA LYS A 95 -8.51 12.19 -9.94
C LYS A 95 -10.02 11.95 -9.91
N GLY A 96 -10.66 12.31 -8.80
CA GLY A 96 -12.10 12.10 -8.61
C GLY A 96 -12.63 12.83 -7.38
N ARG A 97 -13.92 13.16 -7.39
CA ARG A 97 -14.60 13.86 -6.28
C ARG A 97 -14.92 12.91 -5.13
N SER A 98 -15.12 11.64 -5.42
CA SER A 98 -15.46 10.59 -4.45
C SER A 98 -14.41 9.47 -4.47
N ARG A 99 -14.41 8.62 -3.43
CA ARG A 99 -13.52 7.43 -3.37
C ARG A 99 -13.77 6.48 -4.55
N GLN A 100 -15.02 6.34 -4.97
CA GLN A 100 -15.41 5.51 -6.11
C GLN A 100 -14.91 6.11 -7.44
N GLU A 101 -14.97 7.43 -7.61
CA GLU A 101 -14.42 8.08 -8.81
C GLU A 101 -12.89 7.96 -8.89
N ARG A 102 -12.21 8.03 -7.74
CA ARG A 102 -10.76 7.89 -7.62
C ARG A 102 -10.28 6.46 -7.89
N ALA A 103 -10.98 5.47 -7.35
CA ALA A 103 -10.71 4.05 -7.58
C ALA A 103 -11.64 3.49 -8.67
N ASN A 104 -11.47 3.98 -9.90
CA ASN A 104 -12.27 3.58 -11.06
C ASN A 104 -11.73 2.33 -11.77
N ASP A 105 -12.38 1.89 -12.84
CA ASP A 105 -12.00 0.69 -13.58
C ASP A 105 -10.57 0.74 -14.14
N LYS A 106 -10.12 1.92 -14.56
CA LYS A 106 -8.74 2.12 -15.05
C LYS A 106 -7.73 1.88 -13.93
N TYR A 107 -7.96 2.45 -12.75
CA TYR A 107 -7.10 2.23 -11.58
C TYR A 107 -6.95 0.74 -11.24
N TYR A 108 -8.06 -0.01 -11.21
CA TYR A 108 -8.01 -1.44 -10.94
C TYR A 108 -7.35 -2.25 -12.07
N ALA A 109 -7.53 -1.85 -13.33
CA ALA A 109 -6.88 -2.50 -14.46
C ALA A 109 -5.36 -2.32 -14.42
N ASP A 110 -4.88 -1.10 -14.20
CA ASP A 110 -3.44 -0.80 -14.11
C ASP A 110 -2.79 -1.51 -12.91
N MET A 111 -3.46 -1.50 -11.75
CA MET A 111 -3.01 -2.23 -10.56
C MET A 111 -2.89 -3.73 -10.82
N LYS A 112 -3.86 -4.34 -11.50
CA LYS A 112 -3.81 -5.78 -11.83
C LYS A 112 -2.75 -6.12 -12.87
N ALA A 113 -2.46 -5.20 -13.79
CA ALA A 113 -1.45 -5.37 -14.82
C ALA A 113 -0.02 -5.21 -14.27
N THR A 114 0.14 -4.50 -13.15
CA THR A 114 1.44 -4.24 -12.53
C THR A 114 1.83 -5.38 -11.57
N PRO A 115 2.96 -6.08 -11.80
CA PRO A 115 3.42 -7.15 -10.92
C PRO A 115 3.47 -6.70 -9.46
N TYR A 116 2.90 -7.51 -8.57
CA TYR A 116 2.90 -7.31 -7.11
C TYR A 116 2.14 -6.09 -6.57
N ALA A 117 1.56 -5.22 -7.41
CA ALA A 117 0.78 -4.08 -6.90
C ALA A 117 -0.45 -4.53 -6.09
N VAL A 118 -1.15 -5.59 -6.54
CA VAL A 118 -2.27 -6.19 -5.77
C VAL A 118 -1.83 -6.67 -4.39
N PHE A 119 -0.63 -7.25 -4.25
CA PHE A 119 -0.09 -7.67 -2.95
C PHE A 119 0.06 -6.47 -2.00
N ILE A 120 0.66 -5.38 -2.49
CA ILE A 120 0.81 -4.15 -1.70
C ILE A 120 -0.55 -3.56 -1.35
N LYS A 121 -1.53 -3.61 -2.28
CA LYS A 121 -2.88 -3.11 -2.00
C LYS A 121 -3.60 -3.91 -0.91
N TYR A 122 -3.38 -5.22 -0.84
CA TYR A 122 -3.83 -6.01 0.30
C TYR A 122 -3.14 -5.57 1.60
N CYS A 123 -1.83 -5.33 1.57
CA CYS A 123 -1.09 -4.85 2.75
C CYS A 123 -1.63 -3.51 3.26
N ASP A 124 -1.85 -2.54 2.37
CA ASP A 124 -2.51 -1.26 2.65
C ASP A 124 -3.88 -1.45 3.30
N ARG A 125 -4.74 -2.29 2.70
CA ARG A 125 -6.07 -2.55 3.25
C ARG A 125 -6.01 -3.25 4.62
N ILE A 126 -5.12 -4.21 4.81
CA ILE A 126 -4.92 -4.92 6.08
C ILE A 126 -4.47 -3.95 7.18
N ALA A 127 -3.51 -3.06 6.88
CA ALA A 127 -3.05 -2.03 7.81
C ALA A 127 -4.20 -1.12 8.23
N ASN A 128 -4.96 -0.61 7.25
CA ASN A 128 -6.11 0.26 7.49
C ASN A 128 -7.21 -0.39 8.33
N VAL A 129 -7.57 -1.63 8.03
CA VAL A 129 -8.59 -2.37 8.80
C VAL A 129 -8.11 -2.66 10.21
N THR A 130 -6.86 -3.10 10.36
CA THR A 130 -6.27 -3.41 11.67
C THR A 130 -6.26 -2.17 12.56
N TYR A 131 -5.81 -1.03 12.02
CA TYR A 131 -5.77 0.21 12.75
C TYR A 131 -7.17 0.69 13.14
N ALA A 132 -8.12 0.66 12.20
CA ALA A 132 -9.50 1.04 12.46
C ALA A 132 -10.15 0.18 13.56
N LYS A 133 -9.88 -1.13 13.56
CA LYS A 133 -10.35 -2.06 14.61
C LYS A 133 -9.77 -1.70 15.97
N GLN A 134 -8.44 -1.50 16.06
CA GLN A 134 -7.75 -1.16 17.30
C GLN A 134 -8.19 0.17 17.89
N LYS A 135 -8.50 1.16 17.05
CA LYS A 135 -8.96 2.49 17.48
C LYS A 135 -10.46 2.56 17.75
N GLY A 136 -11.23 1.50 17.47
CA GLY A 136 -12.70 1.56 17.52
C GLY A 136 -13.27 2.61 16.56
N SER A 137 -12.58 2.85 15.43
CA SER A 137 -12.95 3.88 14.47
C SER A 137 -14.22 3.48 13.70
N ARG A 138 -15.06 4.47 13.36
CA ARG A 138 -16.18 4.32 12.42
C ARG A 138 -15.74 3.65 11.11
N MET A 139 -14.51 3.88 10.68
CA MET A 139 -13.97 3.30 9.45
C MET A 139 -13.97 1.77 9.46
N PHE A 140 -13.92 1.11 10.63
CA PHE A 140 -13.98 -0.34 10.71
C PHE A 140 -15.29 -0.88 10.12
N GLY A 141 -16.43 -0.26 10.43
CA GLY A 141 -17.73 -0.64 9.86
C GLY A 141 -17.84 -0.36 8.37
N VAL A 142 -17.20 0.70 7.87
CA VAL A 142 -17.13 0.99 6.42
C VAL A 142 -16.34 -0.10 5.72
N TYR A 143 -15.17 -0.45 6.23
CA TYR A 143 -14.36 -1.51 5.63
C TYR A 143 -15.04 -2.88 5.69
N GLN A 144 -15.78 -3.17 6.77
CA GLN A 144 -16.56 -4.41 6.88
C GLN A 144 -17.64 -4.50 5.79
N ALA A 145 -18.34 -3.40 5.50
CA ALA A 145 -19.38 -3.37 4.48
C ALA A 145 -18.83 -3.50 3.06
N GLU A 146 -17.59 -3.05 2.81
CA GLU A 146 -16.97 -3.01 1.48
C GLU A 146 -16.02 -4.18 1.19
N VAL A 147 -15.71 -5.05 2.17
CA VAL A 147 -14.59 -6.01 2.07
C VAL A 147 -14.74 -6.98 0.88
N ASP A 148 -15.94 -7.52 0.65
CA ASP A 148 -16.13 -8.51 -0.42
C ASP A 148 -16.10 -7.87 -1.81
N ASP A 149 -16.64 -6.66 -1.96
CA ASP A 149 -16.53 -5.88 -3.21
C ASP A 149 -15.06 -5.49 -3.49
N PHE A 150 -14.35 -5.04 -2.45
CA PHE A 150 -12.92 -4.74 -2.56
C PHE A 150 -12.10 -5.96 -3.00
N ILE A 151 -12.28 -7.12 -2.35
CA ILE A 151 -11.59 -8.36 -2.71
C ILE A 151 -11.92 -8.74 -4.15
N THR A 152 -13.20 -8.73 -4.54
CA THR A 152 -13.64 -9.04 -5.90
C THR A 152 -12.95 -8.16 -6.94
N LYS A 153 -12.81 -6.87 -6.65
CA LYS A 153 -12.18 -5.91 -7.56
C LYS A 153 -10.70 -6.13 -7.75
N ILE A 154 -9.93 -6.58 -6.74
CA ILE A 154 -8.47 -6.69 -6.84
C ILE A 154 -7.94 -8.13 -6.94
N HIS A 155 -8.77 -9.14 -6.68
CA HIS A 155 -8.34 -10.54 -6.52
C HIS A 155 -7.44 -11.08 -7.65
N GLN A 156 -6.41 -11.82 -7.22
CA GLN A 156 -5.54 -12.66 -8.04
C GLN A 156 -5.21 -13.93 -7.23
N SER A 157 -5.21 -15.10 -7.87
CA SER A 157 -5.06 -16.42 -7.21
C SER A 157 -3.86 -16.55 -6.25
N PRO A 158 -2.67 -15.98 -6.51
CA PRO A 158 -1.56 -16.07 -5.56
C PRO A 158 -1.81 -15.44 -4.19
N TYR A 159 -2.86 -14.62 -4.04
CA TYR A 159 -3.14 -13.84 -2.83
C TYR A 159 -4.42 -14.29 -2.10
N ASP A 160 -4.89 -15.52 -2.35
CA ASP A 160 -6.04 -16.12 -1.66
C ASP A 160 -5.87 -16.08 -0.13
N GLU A 161 -4.66 -16.35 0.37
CA GLU A 161 -4.32 -16.30 1.80
C GLU A 161 -4.54 -14.90 2.40
N MET A 162 -4.14 -13.85 1.67
CA MET A 162 -4.32 -12.47 2.12
C MET A 162 -5.79 -12.07 2.12
N ALA A 163 -6.56 -12.50 1.12
CA ALA A 163 -8.00 -12.26 1.05
C ALA A 163 -8.73 -12.94 2.22
N ALA A 164 -8.37 -14.18 2.55
CA ALA A 164 -8.91 -14.91 3.70
C ALA A 164 -8.55 -14.21 5.01
N TYR A 165 -7.30 -13.81 5.18
CA TYR A 165 -6.85 -13.08 6.37
C TYR A 165 -7.60 -11.75 6.54
N LEU A 166 -7.75 -10.97 5.47
CA LEU A 166 -8.48 -9.71 5.51
C LEU A 166 -9.93 -9.90 5.97
N ARG A 167 -10.62 -10.96 5.51
CA ARG A 167 -11.97 -11.30 5.99
C ARG A 167 -11.97 -11.65 7.48
N SER A 168 -11.00 -12.43 7.95
CA SER A 168 -10.92 -12.83 9.37
C SER A 168 -10.75 -11.66 10.33
N LEU A 169 -10.27 -10.49 9.88
CA LEU A 169 -10.17 -9.30 10.71
C LEU A 169 -11.56 -8.79 11.18
N PHE A 170 -12.63 -9.17 10.50
CA PHE A 170 -14.00 -8.79 10.84
C PHE A 170 -14.76 -9.85 11.65
N GLU A 171 -14.16 -11.02 11.84
CA GLU A 171 -14.73 -12.07 12.69
C GLU A 171 -14.67 -11.65 14.17
N LYS A 172 -15.62 -12.17 14.95
CA LYS A 172 -15.82 -11.86 16.36
C LYS A 172 -14.92 -12.69 17.26
#